data_AF-A0A7W3PL18-F1
#
_entry.id   AF-A0A7W3PL18-F1
#
_cell.length_a   1.000
_cell.length_b   1.000
_cell.length_c   1.000
_cell.angle_alpha   90.00
_cell.angle_beta   90.00
_cell.angle_gamma   90.00
#
_symmetry.space_group_name_H-M   'P 1'
#
loop_
_entity.id
_entity.type
_entity.pdbx_description
1 polymer ?
#
loop_
_entity_poly.entity_id
_entity_poly.type
_entity_poly.pdbx_seq_one_letter_code
_entity_poly.pdbx_strand_id
1 'polypeptide(L)'
;MSTTATGQPAVPARDRGWRSVGYAVAFWLFAVAGLPIMTGAWFLLPLASLEEATEQPKALAAGTTMAGTTLVMGVLPLVVAHIIGFVILCTMGGAGKVNRRVGMLWGAVAVATASLIGLAVVWVLSGGELIYMVEYVP
;
A
#
# COMPACT_ATOMS: atom_id res chain seq x y z
N MET A 1 -26.76 34.25 -48.66
CA MET A 1 -26.39 32.82 -48.73
C MET A 1 -25.10 32.63 -47.94
N SER A 2 -25.16 31.72 -46.97
CA SER A 2 -24.04 31.05 -46.28
C SER A 2 -23.14 31.88 -45.36
N THR A 3 -23.63 32.10 -44.14
CA THR A 3 -22.82 32.37 -42.94
C THR A 3 -22.15 31.06 -42.50
N THR A 4 -20.84 30.99 -42.62
CA THR A 4 -20.02 29.85 -42.21
C THR A 4 -20.03 29.70 -40.68
N ALA A 5 -20.67 28.64 -40.19
CA ALA A 5 -20.64 28.27 -38.79
C ALA A 5 -19.22 27.82 -38.40
N THR A 6 -18.50 28.65 -37.66
CA THR A 6 -17.26 28.25 -36.96
C THR A 6 -17.64 27.37 -35.78
N GLY A 7 -17.86 26.08 -36.04
CA GLY A 7 -17.91 25.07 -34.99
C GLY A 7 -16.53 24.95 -34.36
N GLN A 8 -16.29 25.63 -33.24
CA GLN A 8 -15.19 25.25 -32.35
C GLN A 8 -15.44 23.80 -31.93
N PRO A 9 -14.48 22.87 -32.11
CA PRO A 9 -14.59 21.58 -31.46
C PRO A 9 -14.62 21.85 -29.96
N ALA A 10 -15.74 21.52 -29.31
CA ALA A 10 -15.82 21.52 -27.86
C ALA A 10 -14.70 20.62 -27.35
N VAL A 11 -13.61 21.21 -26.84
CA VAL A 11 -12.66 20.47 -26.02
C VAL A 11 -13.50 19.93 -24.87
N PRO A 12 -13.69 18.61 -24.71
CA PRO A 12 -14.48 18.11 -23.60
C PRO A 12 -13.79 18.62 -22.35
N ALA A 13 -14.48 19.50 -21.61
CA ALA A 13 -14.04 19.98 -20.33
C ALA A 13 -13.75 18.72 -19.53
N ARG A 14 -12.46 18.44 -19.37
CA ARG A 14 -12.02 17.24 -18.68
C ARG A 14 -12.41 17.45 -17.24
N ASP A 15 -13.55 16.88 -16.87
CA ASP A 15 -14.09 16.70 -15.52
C ASP A 15 -13.13 15.85 -14.65
N ARG A 16 -11.88 16.29 -14.55
CA ARG A 16 -10.77 15.66 -13.80
C ARG A 16 -10.60 16.28 -12.41
N GLY A 17 -11.52 17.18 -12.04
CA GLY A 17 -11.53 17.85 -10.76
C GLY A 17 -12.04 16.97 -9.63
N TRP A 18 -11.75 17.44 -8.41
CA TRP A 18 -12.43 17.00 -7.21
C TRP A 18 -13.80 17.69 -7.12
N ARG A 19 -14.82 16.98 -6.64
CA ARG A 19 -16.16 17.53 -6.41
C ARG A 19 -16.16 18.62 -5.34
N SER A 20 -15.22 18.54 -4.38
CA SER A 20 -14.98 19.58 -3.39
C SER A 20 -13.51 19.58 -2.96
N VAL A 21 -13.06 20.72 -2.45
CA VAL A 21 -11.72 20.86 -1.83
C VAL A 21 -11.59 19.94 -0.61
N GLY A 22 -12.66 19.78 0.16
CA GLY A 22 -12.65 18.91 1.35
C GLY A 22 -12.33 17.45 1.03
N TYR A 23 -12.91 16.89 -0.03
CA TYR A 23 -12.59 15.52 -0.47
C TYR A 23 -11.14 15.39 -0.93
N ALA A 24 -10.62 16.40 -1.63
CA ALA A 24 -9.24 16.42 -2.09
C ALA A 24 -8.27 16.42 -0.89
N VAL A 25 -8.50 17.31 0.07
CA VAL A 25 -7.68 17.43 1.28
C VAL A 25 -7.73 16.14 2.08
N ALA A 26 -8.92 15.62 2.37
CA ALA A 26 -9.06 14.38 3.12
C ALA A 26 -8.33 13.21 2.43
N PHE A 27 -8.49 13.06 1.12
CA PHE A 27 -7.81 12.00 0.36
C PHE A 27 -6.30 12.08 0.50
N TRP A 28 -5.71 13.26 0.32
CA TRP A 28 -4.26 13.43 0.42
C TRP A 28 -3.74 13.28 1.83
N LEU A 29 -4.50 13.70 2.85
CA LEU A 29 -4.15 13.44 4.25
C LEU A 29 -4.07 11.94 4.55
N PHE A 30 -5.07 11.16 4.12
CA PHE A 30 -5.03 9.71 4.28
C PHE A 30 -3.91 9.05 3.46
N ALA A 31 -3.64 9.56 2.25
CA ALA A 31 -2.54 9.06 1.43
C ALA A 31 -1.16 9.28 2.10
N VAL A 32 -0.95 10.47 2.68
CA VAL A 32 0.29 10.78 3.42
C VAL A 32 0.37 9.98 4.72
N ALA A 33 -0.72 9.86 5.47
CA ALA A 33 -0.78 9.03 6.68
C ALA A 33 -0.53 7.55 6.38
N GLY A 34 -0.83 7.09 5.17
CA GLY A 34 -0.52 5.75 4.70
C GLY A 34 0.98 5.44 4.64
N LEU A 35 1.85 6.45 4.51
CA LEU A 35 3.31 6.25 4.44
C LEU A 35 3.90 5.62 5.72
N PRO A 36 3.73 6.19 6.93
CA PRO A 36 4.23 5.56 8.14
C PRO A 36 3.54 4.22 8.43
N ILE A 37 2.25 4.08 8.10
CA ILE A 37 1.51 2.82 8.29
C ILE A 37 2.10 1.71 7.41
N MET A 38 2.31 1.97 6.11
CA MET A 38 2.90 0.99 5.19
C MET A 38 4.34 0.67 5.56
N THR A 39 5.12 1.66 5.98
CA THR A 39 6.48 1.45 6.45
C THR A 39 6.51 0.53 7.68
N GLY A 40 5.67 0.80 8.68
CA GLY A 40 5.55 -0.06 9.86
C GLY A 40 5.09 -1.47 9.53
N ALA A 41 4.11 -1.62 8.61
CA ALA A 41 3.65 -2.93 8.16
C ALA A 41 4.76 -3.71 7.45
N TRP A 42 5.53 -3.07 6.57
CA TRP A 42 6.70 -3.69 5.94
C TRP A 42 7.79 -4.05 6.96
N PHE A 43 7.95 -3.27 8.02
CA PHE A 43 8.96 -3.51 9.06
C PHE A 43 8.66 -4.74 9.93
N LEU A 44 7.39 -5.12 10.08
CA LEU A 44 7.01 -6.35 10.79
C LEU A 44 7.50 -7.61 10.08
N LEU A 45 7.63 -7.59 8.75
CA LEU A 45 8.03 -8.77 7.98
C LEU A 45 9.47 -9.25 8.32
N PRO A 46 10.52 -8.43 8.22
CA PRO A 46 11.87 -8.85 8.59
C PRO A 46 11.99 -9.16 10.09
N LEU A 47 11.25 -8.46 10.96
CA LEU A 47 11.24 -8.78 12.39
C LEU A 47 10.66 -10.17 12.66
N ALA A 48 9.50 -10.49 12.08
CA ALA A 48 8.87 -11.80 12.24
C ALA A 48 9.72 -12.91 11.62
N SER A 49 10.39 -12.62 10.50
CA SER A 49 11.32 -13.56 9.87
C SER A 49 12.56 -13.82 10.72
N LEU A 50 13.12 -12.78 11.35
CA LEU A 50 14.26 -12.91 12.24
C LEU A 50 13.87 -13.69 13.51
N GLU A 51 12.70 -13.41 14.07
CA GLU A 51 12.17 -14.13 15.23
C GLU A 51 11.98 -15.62 14.91
N GLU A 52 11.33 -15.94 13.79
CA GLU A 52 11.16 -17.33 13.35
C GLU A 52 12.52 -18.01 13.18
N ALA A 53 13.48 -17.36 12.52
CA ALA A 53 14.80 -17.93 12.26
C ALA A 53 15.60 -18.19 13.55
N THR A 54 15.53 -17.28 14.51
CA THR A 54 16.33 -17.35 15.75
C THR A 54 15.69 -18.24 16.82
N GLU A 55 14.37 -18.34 16.87
CA GLU A 55 13.65 -19.15 17.86
C GLU A 55 13.34 -20.58 17.39
N GLN A 56 13.37 -20.86 16.07
CA GLN A 56 13.08 -22.20 15.54
C GLN A 56 13.92 -23.32 16.17
N PRO A 57 15.26 -23.20 16.37
CA PRO A 57 16.05 -24.27 16.98
C PRO A 57 15.62 -24.60 18.41
N LYS A 58 15.23 -23.58 19.18
CA LYS A 58 14.77 -23.74 20.56
C LYS A 58 13.39 -24.39 20.60
N ALA A 59 12.50 -23.99 19.70
CA ALA A 59 11.18 -24.61 19.56
C ALA A 59 11.30 -26.10 19.20
N LEU A 60 12.18 -26.44 18.24
CA LEU A 60 12.44 -27.84 17.87
C LEU A 60 13.00 -28.66 19.02
N ALA A 61 13.92 -28.11 19.82
CA ALA A 61 14.44 -28.77 21.02
C ALA A 61 13.36 -29.01 22.09
N ALA A 62 12.31 -28.18 22.14
CA ALA A 62 11.15 -28.33 23.00
C ALA A 62 10.03 -29.19 22.40
N GLY A 63 10.23 -29.77 21.20
CA GLY A 63 9.21 -30.58 20.51
C GLY A 63 8.07 -29.76 19.88
N THR A 64 8.26 -28.44 19.70
CA THR A 64 7.30 -27.52 19.05
C THR A 64 7.91 -26.94 17.76
N THR A 65 7.25 -25.95 17.14
CA THR A 65 7.74 -25.29 15.92
C THR A 65 7.32 -23.82 15.90
N MET A 66 8.19 -22.96 15.36
CA MET A 66 7.89 -21.57 15.01
C MET A 66 7.50 -21.41 13.54
N ALA A 67 7.44 -22.51 12.78
CA ALA A 67 7.11 -22.50 11.36
C ALA A 67 5.81 -21.72 11.10
N GLY A 68 5.90 -20.71 10.23
CA GLY A 68 4.76 -19.88 9.83
C GLY A 68 4.54 -18.62 10.69
N THR A 69 5.38 -18.36 11.68
CA THR A 69 5.34 -17.11 12.46
C THR A 69 5.51 -15.89 11.56
N THR A 70 6.43 -15.94 10.58
CA THR A 70 6.64 -14.89 9.57
C THR A 70 5.38 -14.63 8.76
N LEU A 71 4.65 -15.70 8.39
CA LEU A 71 3.41 -15.59 7.64
C LEU A 71 2.32 -14.89 8.47
N VAL A 72 2.13 -15.32 9.73
CA VAL A 72 1.04 -14.81 10.58
C VAL A 72 1.35 -13.42 11.14
N MET A 73 2.60 -13.14 11.52
CA MET A 73 2.99 -11.90 12.20
C MET A 73 3.60 -10.86 11.26
N GLY A 74 4.10 -11.26 10.09
CA GLY A 74 4.64 -10.36 9.07
C GLY A 74 3.69 -10.17 7.89
N VAL A 75 3.44 -11.25 7.14
CA VAL A 75 2.68 -11.18 5.87
C VAL A 75 1.21 -10.82 6.10
N LEU A 76 0.54 -11.46 7.05
CA LEU A 76 -0.89 -11.24 7.28
C LEU A 76 -1.20 -9.77 7.67
N PRO A 77 -0.53 -9.13 8.65
CA PRO A 77 -0.72 -7.71 8.95
C PRO A 77 -0.42 -6.81 7.74
N LEU A 78 0.60 -7.14 6.95
CA LEU A 78 0.94 -6.40 5.74
C LEU A 78 -0.21 -6.44 4.71
N VAL A 79 -0.76 -7.62 4.44
CA VAL A 79 -1.90 -7.79 3.54
C VAL A 79 -3.13 -7.04 4.05
N VAL A 80 -3.41 -7.12 5.36
CA VAL A 80 -4.52 -6.39 5.98
C VAL A 80 -4.35 -4.88 5.81
N ALA A 81 -3.15 -4.34 6.05
CA ALA A 81 -2.86 -2.92 5.85
C ALA A 81 -3.11 -2.47 4.40
N HIS A 82 -2.70 -3.28 3.41
CA HIS A 82 -2.97 -3.02 2.00
C HIS A 82 -4.46 -2.99 1.67
N ILE A 83 -5.22 -3.97 2.14
CA ILE A 83 -6.66 -4.05 1.88
C ILE A 83 -7.37 -2.84 2.49
N ILE A 84 -7.07 -2.50 3.75
CA ILE A 84 -7.68 -1.36 4.43
C ILE A 84 -7.34 -0.04 3.70
N GLY A 85 -6.05 0.20 3.41
CA GLY A 85 -5.62 1.39 2.70
C GLY A 85 -6.26 1.51 1.32
N PHE A 86 -6.35 0.39 0.59
CA PHE A 86 -6.99 0.33 -0.73
C PHE A 86 -8.48 0.64 -0.67
N VAL A 87 -9.22 0.03 0.25
CA VAL A 87 -10.66 0.29 0.41
C VAL A 87 -10.90 1.76 0.78
N ILE A 88 -10.16 2.31 1.74
CA ILE A 88 -10.33 3.71 2.16
C ILE A 88 -10.04 4.67 1.00
N LEU A 89 -8.88 4.57 0.36
CA LEU A 89 -8.49 5.53 -0.67
C LEU A 89 -9.30 5.36 -1.96
N CYS A 90 -9.68 4.14 -2.36
CA CYS A 90 -10.54 3.92 -3.52
C CYS A 90 -11.98 4.42 -3.29
N THR A 91 -12.54 4.24 -2.09
CA THR A 91 -13.88 4.74 -1.76
C THR A 91 -13.88 6.27 -1.68
N MET A 92 -12.90 6.88 -0.99
CA MET A 92 -12.74 8.34 -0.93
C MET A 92 -12.49 8.96 -2.30
N GLY A 93 -11.57 8.39 -3.08
CA GLY A 93 -11.27 8.87 -4.42
C GLY A 93 -12.48 8.74 -5.35
N GLY A 94 -13.16 7.58 -5.31
CA GLY A 94 -14.35 7.30 -6.10
C GLY A 94 -15.55 8.19 -5.76
N ALA A 95 -15.76 8.51 -4.49
CA ALA A 95 -16.81 9.42 -4.04
C ALA A 95 -16.45 10.89 -4.28
N GLY A 96 -15.17 11.24 -4.15
CA GLY A 96 -14.67 12.61 -4.20
C GLY A 96 -14.38 13.15 -5.61
N LYS A 97 -14.12 12.31 -6.61
CA LYS A 97 -13.90 12.77 -8.00
C LYS A 97 -15.17 12.83 -8.83
N VAL A 98 -15.20 13.73 -9.81
CA VAL A 98 -16.32 13.81 -10.77
C VAL A 98 -16.45 12.50 -11.54
N ASN A 99 -15.33 11.98 -12.04
CA ASN A 99 -15.25 10.62 -12.58
C ASN A 99 -14.82 9.61 -11.51
N ARG A 100 -15.75 8.74 -11.09
CA ARG A 100 -15.53 7.69 -10.07
C ARG A 100 -14.38 6.74 -10.43
N ARG A 101 -14.27 6.30 -11.69
CA ARG A 101 -13.21 5.37 -12.12
C ARG A 101 -11.83 6.00 -11.98
N VAL A 102 -11.70 7.27 -12.37
CA VAL A 102 -10.46 8.03 -12.19
C VAL A 102 -10.15 8.17 -10.70
N GLY A 103 -11.16 8.46 -9.87
CA GLY A 103 -11.01 8.50 -8.41
C GLY A 103 -10.45 7.21 -7.80
N MET A 104 -11.00 6.07 -8.20
CA MET A 104 -10.53 4.75 -7.74
C MET A 104 -9.09 4.46 -8.20
N LEU A 105 -8.74 4.81 -9.45
CA LEU A 105 -7.37 4.68 -9.95
C LEU A 105 -6.38 5.51 -9.13
N TRP A 106 -6.74 6.73 -8.73
CA TRP A 106 -5.90 7.55 -7.84
C TRP A 106 -5.71 6.89 -6.48
N GLY A 107 -6.76 6.27 -5.93
CA GLY A 107 -6.65 5.52 -4.68
C GLY A 107 -5.67 4.33 -4.80
N ALA A 108 -5.80 3.54 -5.86
CA ALA A 108 -4.90 2.42 -6.14
C ALA A 108 -3.44 2.87 -6.29
N VAL A 109 -3.20 3.95 -7.06
CA VAL A 109 -1.86 4.52 -7.25
C VAL A 109 -1.28 5.04 -5.94
N ALA A 110 -2.07 5.70 -5.11
CA ALA A 110 -1.62 6.21 -3.83
C ALA A 110 -1.17 5.08 -2.88
N VAL A 111 -1.95 4.00 -2.79
CA VAL A 111 -1.57 2.81 -2.00
C VAL A 111 -0.30 2.15 -2.54
N ALA A 112 -0.22 1.95 -3.86
CA ALA A 112 0.95 1.35 -4.49
C ALA A 112 2.21 2.19 -4.22
N THR A 113 2.10 3.51 -4.36
CA THR A 113 3.20 4.44 -4.10
C THR A 113 3.63 4.40 -2.63
N ALA A 114 2.67 4.43 -1.70
CA ALA A 114 2.99 4.35 -0.28
C ALA A 114 3.64 3.02 0.11
N SER A 115 3.18 1.92 -0.47
CA SER A 115 3.77 0.59 -0.27
C SER A 115 5.19 0.50 -0.83
N LEU A 116 5.44 1.01 -2.04
CA LEU A 116 6.79 1.04 -2.63
C LEU A 116 7.76 1.88 -1.78
N ILE A 117 7.29 3.01 -1.24
CA ILE A 117 8.11 3.83 -0.32
C ILE A 117 8.41 3.05 0.96
N GLY A 118 7.39 2.47 1.59
CA GLY A 118 7.57 1.67 2.81
C GLY A 118 8.53 0.49 2.60
N LEU A 119 8.37 -0.23 1.48
CA LEU A 119 9.27 -1.29 1.06
C LEU A 119 10.70 -0.79 0.90
N ALA A 120 10.91 0.31 0.16
CA ALA A 120 12.24 0.85 -0.08
C ALA A 120 12.93 1.27 1.23
N VAL A 121 12.19 1.92 2.13
CA VAL A 121 12.71 2.31 3.46
C VAL A 121 13.13 1.08 4.25
N VAL A 122 12.26 0.07 4.37
CA VAL A 122 12.56 -1.14 5.13
C VAL A 122 13.69 -1.93 4.50
N TRP A 123 13.74 -2.02 3.18
CA TRP A 123 14.82 -2.70 2.46
C TRP A 123 16.19 -2.09 2.76
N VAL A 124 16.28 -0.76 2.82
CA VAL A 124 17.51 -0.06 3.24
C VAL A 124 17.83 -0.32 4.71
N LEU A 125 16.84 -0.28 5.59
CA LEU A 125 17.03 -0.46 7.03
C LEU A 125 17.45 -1.90 7.40
N SER A 126 16.95 -2.90 6.66
CA SER A 126 17.28 -4.31 6.87
C SER A 126 18.54 -4.76 6.13
N GLY A 127 19.33 -3.84 5.55
CA GLY A 127 20.54 -4.19 4.81
C GLY A 127 20.30 -5.02 3.55
N GLY A 128 19.08 -4.99 3.00
CA GLY A 128 18.68 -5.74 1.82
C GLY A 128 17.93 -7.05 2.09
N GLU A 129 17.83 -7.49 3.34
CA GLU A 129 17.18 -8.76 3.70
C GLU A 129 15.78 -8.55 4.29
N LEU A 130 14.75 -9.05 3.60
CA LEU A 130 13.36 -8.99 4.07
C LEU A 130 12.89 -10.31 4.68
N ILE A 131 13.53 -11.40 4.31
CA ILE A 131 13.25 -12.76 4.78
C ILE A 131 14.59 -13.44 5.03
N TYR A 132 14.79 -13.88 6.26
CA TYR A 132 15.94 -14.65 6.71
C TYR A 132 15.63 -16.14 6.54
N MET A 133 16.49 -16.84 5.81
CA MET A 133 16.43 -18.29 5.69
C MET A 133 17.37 -18.91 6.72
N VAL A 134 16.88 -19.87 7.50
CA VAL A 134 17.75 -20.69 8.35
C VAL A 134 18.42 -21.73 7.45
N GLU A 135 19.72 -21.59 7.22
CA GLU A 135 20.52 -22.64 6.60
C GLU A 135 20.68 -23.78 7.62
N TYR A 136 20.00 -24.89 7.35
CA TYR A 136 20.11 -26.10 8.16
C TYR A 136 21.48 -26.72 7.90
N VAL A 137 22.42 -26.55 8.84
CA VAL A 137 23.68 -27.31 8.84
C VAL A 137 23.39 -28.65 9.52
N PRO A 138 23.45 -29.78 8.78
CA PRO A 138 23.14 -31.11 9.30
C PRO A 138 24.15 -31.63 10.32
#